data_AF-A0A7W0DVG8-F1
#
_entry.id   AF-A0A7W0DVG8-F1
#
_cell.length_a   1.000
_cell.length_b   1.000
_cell.length_c   1.000
_cell.angle_alpha   90.00
_cell.angle_beta   90.00
_cell.angle_gamma   90.00
#
_symmetry.space_group_name_H-M   'P 1'
#
loop_
_entity.id
_entity.type
_entity.pdbx_description
1 polymer ?
#
loop_
_entity_poly.entity_id
_entity_poly.type
_entity_poly.pdbx_seq_one_letter_code
_entity_poly.pdbx_strand_id
1 'polypeptide(L)' 'MSLLDLPPMPADADPVILPGLLHGLGITRRPVPAWITDPNCIASIEAGLIELPDELNGGSNA' A
#
# COMPACT_ATOMS: atom_id res chain seq x y z
N MET A 1 -28.07 7.50 16.29
CA MET A 1 -26.81 7.04 16.92
C MET A 1 -25.79 6.89 15.80
N SER A 2 -24.84 7.82 15.72
CA SER A 2 -23.86 7.90 14.63
C SER A 2 -22.83 6.77 14.78
N LEU A 3 -22.61 6.04 13.69
CA LEU A 3 -21.62 4.97 13.57
C LEU A 3 -20.24 5.65 13.58
N LEU A 4 -19.45 5.46 14.65
CA LEU A 4 -18.02 5.81 14.80
C LEU A 4 -17.69 7.26 15.20
N ASP A 5 -18.07 7.65 16.43
CA ASP A 5 -17.42 8.77 17.12
C ASP A 5 -16.08 8.28 17.70
N LEU A 6 -15.08 8.12 16.82
CA LEU A 6 -13.73 7.71 17.24
C LEU A 6 -12.97 8.95 17.71
N PRO A 7 -12.26 8.87 18.85
CA PRO A 7 -11.41 9.96 19.29
C PRO A 7 -10.34 10.26 18.22
N PRO A 8 -9.94 11.52 18.03
CA PRO A 8 -8.89 11.88 17.08
C PRO A 8 -7.59 11.16 17.46
N MET A 9 -6.99 10.47 16.49
CA MET A 9 -5.70 9.80 16.69
C MET A 9 -4.59 10.84 16.77
N PRO A 10 -3.72 10.80 17.80
CA PRO A 10 -2.54 11.66 17.89
C PRO A 10 -1.63 11.50 16.66
N ALA A 11 -0.97 12.59 16.25
CA ALA A 11 -0.07 12.57 15.09
C ALA A 11 1.19 11.70 15.30
N ASP A 12 1.54 11.47 16.56
CA ASP A 12 2.69 10.72 17.05
C ASP A 12 2.30 9.35 17.64
N ALA A 13 1.06 8.90 17.40
CA ALA A 13 0.63 7.59 17.86
C ALA A 13 1.41 6.47 17.18
N ASP A 14 1.99 5.56 17.97
CA ASP A 14 2.59 4.34 17.44
C ASP A 14 1.51 3.52 16.70
N PRO A 15 1.81 3.03 15.49
CA PRO A 15 0.85 2.23 14.73
C PRO A 15 0.55 0.94 15.48
N VAL A 16 -0.67 0.84 16.01
CA VAL A 16 -1.13 -0.37 16.69
C VAL A 16 -1.50 -1.40 15.61
N ILE A 17 -0.64 -2.40 15.42
CA ILE A 17 -0.99 -3.57 14.61
C ILE A 17 -1.93 -4.46 15.43
N LEU A 18 -3.23 -4.20 15.32
CA LEU A 18 -4.25 -5.05 15.89
C LEU A 18 -4.34 -6.37 15.09
N PRO A 19 -3.95 -7.52 15.67
CA PRO A 19 -4.07 -8.80 14.97
C PRO A 19 -5.54 -9.06 14.62
N GLY A 20 -5.81 -9.31 13.34
CA GLY A 20 -7.17 -9.54 12.86
C GLY A 20 -7.99 -8.29 12.55
N LEU A 21 -7.49 -7.07 12.74
CA LEU A 21 -8.20 -5.84 12.36
C LEU A 21 -8.54 -5.83 10.87
N LEU A 22 -7.57 -6.21 10.02
CA LEU A 22 -7.80 -6.34 8.59
C LEU A 22 -8.92 -7.35 8.29
N HIS A 23 -8.97 -8.45 9.04
CA HIS A 23 -10.03 -9.45 8.92
C HIS A 23 -11.40 -8.88 9.36
N GLY A 24 -11.45 -8.15 10.48
CA GLY A 24 -12.66 -7.49 10.97
C GLY A 24 -13.20 -6.39 10.06
N LEU A 25 -12.31 -5.75 9.28
CA LEU A 25 -12.67 -4.79 8.22
C LEU A 25 -13.08 -5.48 6.91
N GLY A 26 -13.13 -6.81 6.86
CA GLY A 26 -13.40 -7.56 5.63
C GLY A 26 -12.28 -7.45 4.58
N ILE A 27 -11.11 -6.92 4.95
CA ILE A 27 -9.96 -6.79 4.08
C ILE A 27 -9.27 -8.15 4.00
N THR A 28 -9.49 -8.84 2.89
CA THR A 28 -8.80 -10.10 2.58
C THR A 28 -7.45 -9.83 1.95
N ARG A 29 -6.41 -10.55 2.39
CA ARG A 29 -5.09 -10.49 1.76
C ARG A 29 -5.21 -10.94 0.30
N ARG A 30 -4.83 -10.09 -0.65
CA ARG A 30 -4.69 -10.46 -2.06
C ARG A 30 -3.39 -11.26 -2.22
N PRO A 31 -3.41 -12.46 -2.82
CA PRO A 31 -2.17 -13.11 -3.24
C PRO A 31 -1.48 -12.20 -4.26
N VAL A 32 -0.20 -11.95 -4.04
CA VAL A 32 0.63 -11.18 -4.96
C VAL A 32 1.66 -12.10 -5.60
N PRO A 33 2.02 -11.90 -6.87
CA PRO A 33 3.09 -12.66 -7.49
C PRO A 33 4.40 -12.52 -6.72
N ALA A 34 5.17 -13.62 -6.59
CA ALA A 34 6.41 -13.64 -5.81
C ALA A 34 7.45 -12.61 -6.29
N TRP A 35 7.43 -12.27 -7.59
CA TRP A 35 8.35 -11.31 -8.19
C TRP A 35 8.13 -9.86 -7.70
N ILE A 36 6.96 -9.53 -7.14
CA ILE A 36 6.69 -8.16 -6.68
C ILE A 36 7.57 -7.74 -5.51
N THR A 37 8.07 -8.72 -4.74
CA THR A 37 8.99 -8.53 -3.61
C THR A 37 10.39 -9.06 -3.91
N ASP A 38 10.69 -9.40 -5.17
CA ASP A 38 12.04 -9.84 -5.55
C ASP A 38 13.02 -8.66 -5.42
N PRO A 39 14.06 -8.77 -4.57
CA PRO A 39 15.03 -7.70 -4.38
C PRO A 39 15.72 -7.26 -5.69
N ASN A 40 15.93 -8.18 -6.64
CA ASN A 40 16.56 -7.85 -7.91
C ASN A 40 15.63 -7.06 -8.83
N CYS A 41 14.33 -7.37 -8.78
CA CYS A 41 13.29 -6.62 -9.50
C CYS A 41 13.22 -5.18 -8.97
N ILE A 42 13.21 -5.01 -7.64
CA ILE A 42 13.22 -3.69 -6.99
C ILE A 42 14.46 -2.90 -7.42
N ALA A 43 15.65 -3.48 -7.30
CA ALA A 43 16.90 -2.83 -7.69
C ALA A 43 16.93 -2.43 -9.17
N SER A 44 16.31 -3.23 -10.05
CA SER A 44 16.23 -2.93 -11.48
C SER A 44 15.30 -1.76 -11.77
N ILE A 45 14.17 -1.66 -11.07
CA ILE A 45 13.25 -0.51 -11.16
C ILE A 45 13.93 0.76 -10.65
N GLU A 46 14.58 0.71 -9.47
CA GLU A 46 15.29 1.85 -8.88
C GLU A 46 16.44 2.35 -9.76
N ALA A 47 17.13 1.43 -10.44
CA ALA A 47 18.19 1.77 -11.39
C ALA A 47 17.67 2.27 -12.75
N GLY A 48 16.35 2.33 -12.96
CA GLY A 48 15.75 2.72 -14.23
C GLY A 48 16.00 1.72 -15.37
N LEU A 49 16.34 0.47 -15.04
CA LEU A 49 16.58 -0.61 -16.01
C LEU A 49 15.28 -1.22 -16.53
N ILE A 50 14.15 -0.86 -15.91
CA ILE A 50 12.80 -1.23 -16.32
C ILE A 50 12.04 0.07 -16.58
N GLU A 51 11.77 0.36 -17.85
CA GLU A 51 10.86 1.45 -18.22
C GLU A 51 9.43 1.05 -17.86
N LEU A 52 8.75 1.93 -17.15
CA LEU A 52 7.29 1.87 -17.04
C LEU A 52 6.69 2.46 -18.32
N PRO A 53 5.66 1.83 -18.91
CA PRO A 53 4.90 2.43 -19.99
C PRO A 53 4.49 3.86 -19.62
N ASP A 54 4.59 4.79 -20.58
CA ASP A 54 4.28 6.21 -20.37
C ASP A 54 2.87 6.44 -19.82
N GLU A 55 1.94 5.54 -20.16
CA GLU A 55 0.54 5.52 -19.70
C GLU A 55 0.39 5.27 -18.17
N LEU A 56 1.41 4.73 -17.53
CA LEU A 56 1.46 4.43 -16.09
C LEU A 56 2.29 5.45 -15.30
N ASN A 57 3.08 6.28 -15.97
CA ASN A 57 3.66 7.47 -15.39
C ASN A 57 2.54 8.51 -15.29
N GLY A 58 2.09 8.82 -14.07
CA GLY A 58 0.92 9.70 -13.81
C GLY A 58 1.05 11.17 -14.23
N GLY A 59 1.68 11.46 -15.38
CA GLY A 59 1.83 12.77 -15.98
C GLY A 59 1.16 12.85 -17.36
N SER A 60 -0.16 13.00 -17.37
CA SER A 60 -0.86 14.08 -18.11
C SER A 60 -2.37 13.81 -18.09
N ASN A 61 -3.09 14.61 -17.31
CA ASN A 61 -4.30 15.23 -17.82
C ASN A 61 -3.99 16.73 -17.84
N ALA A 62 -3.88 17.26 -19.06
CA ALA A 62 -3.46 18.60 -19.48
C ALA A 62 -1.96 18.76 -19.76
#